data_AF-A0A2S5GP99-F1
#
_entry.id   AF-A0A2S5GP99-F1
#
_cell.length_a   1.000
_cell.length_b   1.000
_cell.length_c   1.000
_cell.angle_alpha   90.00
_cell.angle_beta   90.00
_cell.angle_gamma   90.00
#
_symmetry.space_group_name_H-M   'P 1'
#
loop_
_entity.id
_entity.type
_entity.pdbx_description
1 polymer ?
#
loop_
_entity_poly.entity_id
_entity_poly.type
_entity_poly.pdbx_seq_one_letter_code
_entity_poly.pdbx_strand_id
1 'polypeptide(L)' 'MKTQISYRKLDGDHGVALVNGGISETLQAKRELANWLELPEGSSASTEEQQVDSRLKQGGIAPESVQFNHISE' A
#
# COMPACT_ATOMS: atom_id res chain seq x y z
N MET A 1 -0.41 0.66 -18.52
CA MET A 1 -1.43 1.11 -17.57
C MET A 1 -0.74 1.45 -16.26
N LYS A 2 -0.98 2.64 -15.71
CA LYS A 2 -0.48 3.03 -14.40
C LYS A 2 -1.60 2.89 -13.38
N THR A 3 -1.23 2.71 -12.12
CA THR A 3 -2.17 2.78 -11.02
C THR A 3 -1.67 3.81 -10.02
N GLN A 4 -2.58 4.71 -9.64
CA GLN A 4 -2.35 5.64 -8.55
C GLN A 4 -2.88 5.02 -7.26
N ILE A 5 -2.04 4.93 -6.24
CA ILE A 5 -2.40 4.46 -4.91
C ILE A 5 -2.41 5.67 -3.98
N SER A 6 -3.58 6.03 -3.47
CA SER A 6 -3.75 7.05 -2.45
C SER A 6 -3.84 6.39 -1.07
N TYR A 7 -3.16 6.95 -0.08
CA TYR A 7 -3.14 6.42 1.28
C TYR A 7 -3.04 7.56 2.31
N ARG A 8 -3.48 7.29 3.53
CA ARG A 8 -3.34 8.17 4.69
C ARG A 8 -2.26 7.63 5.62
N LYS A 9 -1.43 8.52 6.13
CA LYS A 9 -0.46 8.23 7.18
C LYS A 9 -1.12 8.31 8.56
N LEU A 10 -0.60 7.57 9.52
CA LEU A 10 -1.05 7.58 10.91
C LEU A 10 -0.87 8.95 11.58
N ASP A 11 0.05 9.77 11.07
CA ASP A 11 0.28 11.16 11.49
C ASP A 11 -0.81 12.15 11.01
N GLY A 12 -1.73 11.70 10.13
CA GLY A 12 -2.79 12.52 9.55
C GLY A 12 -2.48 13.10 8.16
N ASP A 13 -1.23 12.96 7.71
CA ASP A 13 -0.80 13.33 6.36
C ASP A 13 -1.36 12.37 5.29
N HIS A 14 -1.46 12.84 4.04
CA HIS A 14 -1.94 12.04 2.91
C HIS A 14 -0.82 11.85 1.89
N GLY A 15 -0.65 10.62 1.41
CA GLY A 15 0.34 10.25 0.42
C GLY A 15 -0.29 9.67 -0.84
N VAL A 16 0.43 9.82 -1.95
CA VAL A 16 0.09 9.22 -3.24
C VAL A 16 1.33 8.53 -3.80
N ALA A 17 1.19 7.27 -4.19
CA ALA A 17 2.21 6.50 -4.89
C ALA A 17 1.73 6.17 -6.30
N LEU A 18 2.62 6.34 -7.28
CA LEU A 18 2.35 5.95 -8.67
C LEU A 18 3.10 4.65 -8.93
N VAL A 19 2.35 3.58 -9.19
CA VAL A 19 2.92 2.27 -9.51
C VAL A 19 2.62 1.91 -10.95
N ASN A 20 3.55 1.17 -11.55
CA ASN A 20 3.40 0.68 -12.91
C ASN A 20 2.81 -0.73 -12.86
N GLY A 21 1.65 -0.94 -13.49
CA GLY A 21 0.95 -2.22 -13.46
C GLY A 21 -0.55 -2.04 -13.31
N GLY A 22 -1.30 -3.13 -13.53
CA GLY A 22 -2.72 -3.18 -13.21
C GLY A 22 -2.91 -3.80 -11.84
N ILE A 23 -3.24 -2.98 -10.84
CA ILE A 23 -3.66 -3.49 -9.52
C ILE A 23 -5.14 -3.81 -9.59
N SER A 24 -5.52 -5.08 -9.46
CA SER A 24 -6.94 -5.46 -9.47
C SER A 24 -7.54 -5.57 -8.07
N GLU A 25 -6.69 -5.65 -7.04
CA GLU A 25 -7.08 -6.01 -5.68
C GLU A 25 -6.44 -5.09 -4.64
N THR A 26 -7.17 -4.78 -3.57
CA THR A 26 -6.67 -3.93 -2.48
C THR A 26 -5.42 -4.51 -1.83
N LEU A 27 -5.33 -5.84 -1.67
CA LEU A 27 -4.16 -6.50 -1.11
C LEU A 27 -2.90 -6.25 -1.97
N GLN A 28 -3.06 -6.37 -3.30
CA GLN A 28 -2.00 -6.07 -4.25
C GLN A 28 -1.60 -4.58 -4.18
N ALA A 29 -2.56 -3.66 -4.04
CA ALA A 29 -2.27 -2.23 -3.84
C ALA A 29 -1.42 -1.98 -2.59
N LYS A 30 -1.80 -2.58 -1.46
CA LYS A 30 -1.09 -2.45 -0.19
C LYS A 30 0.34 -2.98 -0.31
N ARG A 31 0.54 -4.12 -0.99
CA ARG A 31 1.85 -4.74 -1.21
C ARG A 31 2.74 -3.89 -2.10
N GLU A 32 2.22 -3.42 -3.22
CA GLU A 32 2.95 -2.54 -4.14
C GLU A 32 3.33 -1.22 -3.46
N LEU A 33 2.43 -0.66 -2.64
CA LEU A 33 2.73 0.52 -1.83
C LEU A 33 3.85 0.25 -0.81
N ALA A 34 3.78 -0.86 -0.09
CA ALA A 34 4.80 -1.24 0.89
C ALA A 34 6.17 -1.47 0.24
N ASN A 35 6.19 -2.05 -0.97
CA ASN A 35 7.41 -2.20 -1.78
C ASN A 35 7.93 -0.87 -2.29
N TRP A 36 7.05 0.01 -2.79
CA TRP A 36 7.42 1.34 -3.29
C TRP A 36 8.05 2.22 -2.21
N LEU A 37 7.57 2.08 -0.97
CA LEU A 37 8.12 2.76 0.20
C LEU A 37 9.33 2.06 0.83
N GLU A 38 9.78 0.96 0.22
CA GLU A 38 10.90 0.14 0.70
C GLU A 38 10.77 -0.23 2.19
N LEU A 39 9.53 -0.42 2.66
CA LEU A 39 9.28 -0.74 4.06
C LEU A 39 9.89 -2.11 4.38
N PRO A 40 10.51 -2.31 5.55
CA PRO A 40 11.05 -3.62 5.91
C PRO A 40 9.94 -4.66 5.99
N GLU A 41 10.21 -5.91 5.62
CA GLU A 41 9.23 -6.98 5.76
C GLU A 41 8.92 -7.22 7.25
N GLY A 42 7.66 -7.00 7.63
CA GLY A 42 7.18 -7.16 8.99
C GLY A 42 7.00 -8.63 9.35
N SER A 43 7.49 -9.02 10.52
CA SER A 43 7.60 -10.42 10.95
C SER A 43 6.27 -11.06 11.36
N SER A 44 6.12 -12.34 11.04
CA SER A 44 5.31 -13.35 11.75
C SER A 44 3.79 -13.17 11.82
N ALA A 45 3.16 -12.56 10.82
CA ALA A 45 1.69 -12.65 10.69
C ALA A 45 1.27 -13.91 9.92
N SER A 46 0.13 -14.49 10.31
CA SER A 46 -0.35 -15.77 9.79
C SER A 46 -0.87 -15.70 8.35
N THR A 47 -1.22 -14.52 7.85
CA THR A 47 -1.72 -14.28 6.50
C THR A 47 -0.98 -13.13 5.81
N GLU A 48 -0.87 -13.19 4.48
CA GLU A 48 -0.22 -12.15 3.67
C GLU A 48 -0.83 -10.76 3.91
N GLU A 49 -2.16 -10.68 4.02
CA GLU A 49 -2.85 -9.43 4.33
C GLU A 49 -2.41 -8.84 5.67
N GLN A 50 -2.34 -9.65 6.73
CA GLN A 50 -1.88 -9.18 8.04
C GLN A 50 -0.40 -8.76 8.02
N GLN A 51 0.44 -9.44 7.24
CA GLN A 51 1.85 -9.08 7.09
C GLN A 51 2.00 -7.71 6.40
N VAL A 52 1.28 -7.50 5.30
CA VAL A 52 1.32 -6.24 4.55
C VAL A 52 0.70 -5.11 5.35
N ASP A 53 -0.43 -5.32 6.03
CA ASP A 53 -1.05 -4.33 6.92
C ASP A 53 -0.09 -3.93 8.05
N SER A 54 0.60 -4.89 8.66
CA SER A 54 1.59 -4.62 9.72
C SER A 54 2.77 -3.83 9.18
N ARG A 55 3.26 -4.18 7.98
CA ARG A 55 4.35 -3.49 7.29
C ARG A 55 3.99 -2.03 6.97
N LEU A 56 2.79 -1.79 6.44
CA LEU A 56 2.28 -0.43 6.21
C LEU A 56 2.16 0.36 7.51
N LYS A 57 1.61 -0.23 8.57
CA LYS A 57 1.51 0.41 9.89
C LYS A 57 2.88 0.76 10.47
N GLN A 58 3.88 -0.11 10.32
CA GLN A 58 5.26 0.16 10.71
C GLN A 58 5.87 1.33 9.92
N GLY A 59 5.50 1.48 8.65
CA GLY A 59 5.82 2.65 7.82
C GLY A 59 5.00 3.89 8.15
N GLY A 60 4.16 3.86 9.17
CA GLY A 60 3.30 4.98 9.54
C GLY A 60 2.10 5.18 8.62
N ILE A 61 1.62 4.13 7.95
CA ILE A 61 0.47 4.18 7.02
C ILE A 61 -0.74 3.46 7.60
N ALA A 62 -1.91 4.05 7.41
CA ALA A 62 -3.19 3.43 7.74
C ALA A 62 -3.61 2.50 6.58
N PRO A 63 -3.48 1.17 6.71
CA PRO A 63 -3.72 0.26 5.59
C PRO A 63 -5.19 0.21 5.15
N GLU A 64 -6.13 0.52 6.05
CA GLU A 64 -7.55 0.69 5.75
C GLU A 64 -7.87 1.90 4.85
N SER A 65 -6.96 2.87 4.76
CA SER A 65 -7.14 4.06 3.93
C SER A 65 -6.64 3.88 2.49
N VAL A 66 -5.97 2.77 2.20
CA VAL A 66 -5.33 2.51 0.91
C VAL A 66 -6.40 2.32 -0.16
N GLN A 67 -6.38 3.20 -1.17
CA GLN A 67 -7.27 3.16 -2.33
C GLN A 67 -6.43 3.21 -3.59
N PHE A 68 -6.81 2.43 -4.59
CA PHE A 68 -6.14 2.42 -5.89
C PHE A 68 -7.09 2.91 -6.98
N ASN A 69 -6.55 3.66 -7.93
CA ASN A 69 -7.26 4.14 -9.10
C ASN A 69 -6.45 3.86 -10.36
N HIS A 70 -7.09 3.27 -11.36
CA HIS A 70 -6.45 2.96 -12.63
C HIS A 70 -6.38 4.21 -13.51
N ILE A 71 -5.18 4.57 -13.91
CA ILE A 71 -4.91 5.65 -14.86
C ILE A 71 -4.43 5.00 -16.16
N SER A 72 -5.36 4.90 -17.09
CA SER A 72 -5.09 4.58 -18.50
C SER A 72 -4.67 5.86 -19.21
N GLU A 73 -3.51 5.81 -19.86
CA GLU A 73 -3.05 6.81 -20.84
C GLU A 73 -3.48 6.36 -22.24
#